data_AF-A0A1Y4STY8-F1
#
_entry.id   AF-A0A1Y4STY8-F1
#
_cell.length_a   1.000
_cell.length_b   1.000
_cell.length_c   1.000
_cell.angle_alpha   90.00
_cell.angle_beta   90.00
_cell.angle_gamma   90.00
#
_symmetry.space_group_name_H-M   'P 1'
#
loop_
_entity.id
_entity.type
_entity.pdbx_description
1 polymer ?
#
loop_
_entity_poly.entity_id
_entity_poly.type
_entity_poly.pdbx_seq_one_letter_code
_entity_poly.pdbx_strand_id
1 'polypeptide(L)'
;MSEYMQWLYSIILTIVTSLFGEHWILFLLYLLLNIIDTLTGWAKARINNQESSSVALIGIIRKMGYWIMILIAFLIPVGFQELGKIISIDLSVTIFLGWFVLASLIINECRSILENLVDAGCKVPQILIKGLETASKNIESIGEENE
;
A
#
# COMPACT_ATOMS: atom_id res chain seq x y z
N MET A 1 5.11 18.85 -27.68
CA MET A 1 5.57 17.97 -26.59
C MET A 1 7.00 17.58 -26.93
N SER A 2 8.00 17.91 -26.11
CA SER A 2 9.41 17.60 -26.44
C SER A 2 9.65 16.09 -26.44
N GLU A 3 10.63 15.62 -27.21
CA GLU A 3 11.01 14.21 -27.34
C GLU A 3 11.30 13.55 -25.98
N TYR A 4 11.91 14.31 -25.05
CA TYR A 4 12.11 13.91 -23.65
C TYR A 4 10.82 13.63 -22.88
N MET A 5 9.76 14.40 -23.12
CA MET A 5 8.45 14.19 -22.48
C MET A 5 7.76 12.94 -23.02
N GLN A 6 7.99 12.60 -24.29
CA GLN A 6 7.49 11.35 -24.87
C GLN A 6 8.23 10.15 -24.27
N TRP A 7 9.55 10.24 -24.12
CA TRP A 7 10.35 9.17 -23.53
C TRP A 7 9.97 8.87 -22.07
N LEU A 8 9.79 9.91 -21.26
CA LEU A 8 9.30 9.79 -19.89
C LEU A 8 7.89 9.16 -19.85
N TYR A 9 6.98 9.60 -20.71
CA TYR A 9 5.64 9.03 -20.79
C TYR A 9 5.67 7.54 -21.15
N SER A 10 6.48 7.14 -22.14
CA SER A 10 6.61 5.76 -22.57
C SER A 10 7.17 4.84 -21.48
N ILE A 11 8.14 5.32 -20.70
CA ILE A 11 8.70 4.59 -19.56
C ILE A 11 7.64 4.40 -18.48
N ILE A 12 6.96 5.48 -18.08
CA ILE A 12 5.88 5.41 -17.09
C ILE A 12 4.78 4.46 -17.56
N LEU A 13 4.37 4.55 -18.82
CA LEU A 13 3.35 3.69 -19.40
C LEU A 13 3.80 2.23 -19.41
N THR A 14 5.03 1.95 -19.82
CA THR A 14 5.58 0.57 -19.85
C THR A 14 5.64 -0.03 -18.45
N ILE A 15 6.07 0.75 -17.45
CA ILE A 15 6.09 0.33 -16.05
C ILE A 15 4.67 0.04 -15.57
N VAL A 16 3.73 0.96 -15.78
CA VAL A 16 2.33 0.76 -15.39
C VAL A 16 1.76 -0.48 -16.07
N THR A 17 1.95 -0.65 -17.37
CA THR A 17 1.45 -1.82 -18.12
C THR A 17 2.12 -3.12 -17.69
N SER A 18 3.41 -3.12 -17.35
CA SER A 18 4.09 -4.35 -16.88
C SER A 18 3.67 -4.73 -15.45
N LEU A 19 3.54 -3.75 -14.55
CA LEU A 19 3.10 -3.96 -13.17
C LEU A 19 1.66 -4.45 -13.08
N PHE A 20 0.77 -3.86 -13.86
CA PHE A 20 -0.63 -4.29 -13.99
C PHE A 20 -0.82 -5.44 -14.99
N GLY A 21 0.23 -6.02 -15.55
CA GLY A 21 0.12 -7.12 -16.51
C GLY A 21 -0.14 -8.46 -15.82
N GLU A 22 0.82 -8.94 -15.06
CA GLU A 22 0.82 -10.30 -14.50
C GLU A 22 0.20 -10.40 -13.11
N HIS A 23 0.33 -9.34 -12.30
CA HIS A 23 -0.03 -9.35 -10.88
C HIS A 23 -1.06 -8.28 -10.49
N TRP A 24 -1.83 -7.78 -11.46
CA TRP A 24 -2.87 -6.77 -11.24
C TRP A 24 -3.89 -7.14 -10.16
N ILE A 25 -4.09 -8.45 -9.94
CA ILE A 25 -5.00 -8.96 -8.91
C ILE A 25 -4.60 -8.50 -7.50
N LEU A 26 -3.32 -8.27 -7.23
CA LEU A 26 -2.85 -7.76 -5.94
C LEU A 26 -3.25 -6.30 -5.73
N PHE A 27 -3.21 -5.49 -6.79
CA PHE A 27 -3.69 -4.11 -6.74
C PHE A 27 -5.21 -4.06 -6.60
N LEU A 28 -5.93 -4.95 -7.28
CA LEU A 28 -7.39 -5.08 -7.09
C LEU A 28 -7.72 -5.51 -5.66
N LEU A 29 -7.00 -6.48 -5.09
CA LEU A 29 -7.14 -6.88 -3.70
C LEU A 29 -6.95 -5.69 -2.76
N TYR A 30 -5.86 -4.93 -2.93
CA TYR A 30 -5.61 -3.74 -2.13
C TYR A 30 -6.71 -2.68 -2.28
N LEU A 31 -7.24 -2.48 -3.49
CA LEU A 31 -8.37 -1.57 -3.72
C LEU A 31 -9.64 -2.03 -3.01
N LEU A 32 -9.96 -3.33 -3.08
CA LEU A 32 -11.12 -3.91 -2.39
C LEU A 32 -10.99 -3.78 -0.87
N LEU A 33 -9.80 -4.03 -0.32
CA LEU A 33 -9.53 -3.84 1.11
C LEU A 33 -9.73 -2.36 1.51
N ASN A 34 -9.24 -1.41 0.71
CA ASN A 34 -9.46 0.01 0.97
C ASN A 34 -10.94 0.41 1.03
N ILE A 35 -11.75 -0.15 0.13
CA ILE A 35 -13.20 0.07 0.08
C ILE A 35 -13.85 -0.54 1.32
N ILE A 36 -13.55 -1.80 1.64
CA ILE A 36 -14.09 -2.50 2.82
C ILE A 36 -13.71 -1.75 4.10
N ASP A 37 -12.46 -1.34 4.24
CA ASP A 37 -11.99 -0.58 5.40
C ASP A 37 -12.74 0.74 5.54
N THR A 38 -12.91 1.50 4.44
CA THR A 38 -13.69 2.75 4.47
C THR A 38 -15.14 2.51 4.89
N LEU A 39 -15.77 1.44 4.40
CA LEU A 39 -17.14 1.07 4.78
C LEU A 39 -17.23 0.65 6.25
N THR A 40 -16.30 -0.18 6.74
CA THR A 40 -16.27 -0.62 8.14
C THR A 40 -15.98 0.53 9.11
N GLY A 41 -15.07 1.44 8.75
CA GLY A 41 -14.77 2.65 9.52
C GLY A 41 -15.96 3.60 9.58
N TRP A 42 -16.71 3.75 8.48
CA TRP A 42 -17.96 4.51 8.47
C TRP A 42 -19.04 3.85 9.35
N ALA A 43 -19.23 2.53 9.24
CA ALA A 43 -20.18 1.79 10.07
C ALA A 43 -19.87 1.93 11.57
N LYS A 44 -18.59 1.82 11.95
CA LYS A 44 -18.11 2.10 13.32
C LYS A 44 -18.45 3.51 13.78
N ALA A 45 -18.18 4.53 12.96
CA ALA A 45 -18.45 5.93 13.31
C ALA A 45 -19.95 6.18 13.53
N ARG A 46 -20.81 5.54 12.71
CA ARG A 46 -22.28 5.58 12.85
C ARG A 46 -22.73 4.96 14.16
N ILE A 47 -22.24 3.76 14.50
CA ILE A 47 -22.59 3.05 15.74
C ILE A 47 -22.20 3.89 16.97
N ASN A 48 -21.03 4.54 16.92
CA ASN A 48 -20.50 5.33 18.03
C ASN A 48 -21.04 6.78 18.09
N ASN A 49 -21.95 7.17 17.18
CA ASN A 49 -22.46 8.54 17.05
C ASN A 49 -21.36 9.61 16.89
N GLN A 50 -20.21 9.24 16.32
CA GLN A 50 -19.04 10.11 16.09
C GLN A 50 -18.88 10.43 14.60
N GLU A 51 -20.00 10.66 13.91
CA GLU A 51 -19.96 10.95 12.48
C GLU A 51 -19.39 12.34 12.22
N SER A 52 -18.15 12.38 11.77
CA SER A 52 -17.53 13.59 11.24
C SER A 52 -17.17 13.37 9.77
N SER A 53 -17.84 14.12 8.89
CA SER A 53 -17.57 14.11 7.45
C SER A 53 -16.09 14.45 7.15
N SER A 54 -15.49 15.34 7.94
CA SER A 54 -14.07 15.70 7.82
C SER A 54 -13.15 14.51 8.12
N VAL A 55 -13.49 13.68 9.10
CA VAL A 55 -12.68 12.49 9.45
C VAL A 55 -12.76 11.44 8.35
N ALA A 56 -13.95 11.22 7.79
CA ALA A 56 -14.14 10.31 6.65
C ALA A 56 -13.35 10.77 5.40
N LEU A 57 -13.39 12.08 5.09
CA LEU A 57 -12.66 12.65 3.96
C LEU A 57 -11.14 12.55 4.16
N ILE A 58 -10.63 12.81 5.37
CA ILE A 58 -9.21 12.66 5.70
C ILE A 58 -8.77 11.20 5.51
N GLY A 59 -9.61 10.23 5.88
CA GLY A 59 -9.35 8.81 5.65
C GLY A 59 -9.15 8.48 4.16
N ILE A 60 -10.03 8.98 3.30
CA ILE A 60 -9.93 8.79 1.84
C ILE A 60 -8.64 9.43 1.29
N ILE A 61 -8.32 10.66 1.71
CA ILE A 61 -7.09 11.36 1.27
C ILE A 61 -5.84 10.58 1.66
N ARG A 62 -5.79 10.02 2.88
CA ARG A 62 -4.66 9.18 3.31
C ARG A 62 -4.50 7.94 2.43
N LYS A 63 -5.60 7.26 2.11
CA LYS A 63 -5.59 6.09 1.20
C LYS A 63 -5.09 6.46 -0.19
N MET A 64 -5.47 7.62 -0.73
CA MET A 64 -4.91 8.14 -1.99
C MET A 64 -3.39 8.38 -1.90
N GLY A 65 -2.90 8.88 -0.76
CA GLY A 65 -1.47 9.01 -0.50
C GLY A 65 -0.72 7.67 -0.58
N TYR A 66 -1.31 6.59 -0.07
CA TYR A 66 -0.70 5.25 -0.18
C TYR A 66 -0.65 4.72 -1.61
N TRP A 67 -1.62 5.07 -2.46
CA TRP A 67 -1.54 4.75 -3.90
C TRP A 67 -0.37 5.45 -4.60
N ILE A 68 -0.07 6.69 -4.20
CA ILE A 68 1.13 7.41 -4.67
C ILE A 68 2.40 6.73 -4.14
N MET A 69 2.40 6.28 -2.88
CA MET A 69 3.53 5.55 -2.30
C MET A 69 3.81 4.24 -3.05
N ILE A 70 2.78 3.48 -3.42
CA ILE A 70 2.92 2.28 -4.26
C ILE A 70 3.57 2.63 -5.59
N LEU A 71 3.10 3.68 -6.27
CA LEU A 71 3.68 4.11 -7.55
C LEU A 71 5.17 4.44 -7.41
N ILE A 72 5.55 5.20 -6.38
CA ILE A 72 6.94 5.58 -6.11
C ILE A 72 7.79 4.33 -5.80
N ALA A 73 7.29 3.41 -4.98
CA ALA A 73 8.00 2.20 -4.60
C ALA A 73 8.33 1.28 -5.78
N PHE A 74 7.49 1.27 -6.82
CA PHE A 74 7.77 0.55 -8.07
C PHE A 74 8.60 1.35 -9.09
N LEU A 75 8.66 2.68 -8.98
CA LEU A 75 9.46 3.53 -9.86
C LEU A 75 10.93 3.60 -9.44
N ILE A 76 11.22 3.64 -8.13
CA ILE A 76 12.58 3.69 -7.58
C ILE A 76 13.50 2.58 -8.15
N PRO A 77 13.06 1.30 -8.21
CA PRO A 77 13.88 0.21 -8.74
C PRO A 77 14.35 0.45 -10.18
N VAL A 78 13.52 1.08 -11.02
CA VAL A 78 13.90 1.41 -12.40
C VAL A 78 15.09 2.38 -12.43
N GLY A 79 15.05 3.42 -11.59
CA GLY A 79 16.18 4.34 -11.44
C GLY A 79 17.43 3.63 -10.90
N PHE A 80 17.27 2.74 -9.92
CA PHE A 80 18.37 1.99 -9.32
C PHE A 80 19.00 1.02 -10.32
N GLN A 81 18.21 0.40 -11.20
CA GLN A 81 18.74 -0.46 -12.26
C GLN A 81 19.58 0.32 -13.28
N GLU A 82 19.15 1.52 -13.68
CA GLU A 82 19.96 2.38 -14.55
C GLU A 82 21.26 2.83 -13.87
N LEU A 83 21.20 3.19 -12.59
CA LEU A 83 22.41 3.50 -11.80
C LEU A 83 23.35 2.29 -11.69
N GLY A 84 22.79 1.08 -11.47
CA GLY A 84 23.52 -0.17 -11.40
C GLY A 84 24.35 -0.45 -12.65
N LYS A 85 23.80 -0.14 -13.84
CA LYS A 85 24.54 -0.25 -15.13
C LYS A 85 25.74 0.69 -15.17
N ILE A 86 25.61 1.92 -14.65
CA ILE A 86 26.70 2.91 -14.64
C ILE A 86 27.83 2.47 -13.71
N ILE A 87 27.50 1.96 -12.53
CA ILE A 87 28.48 1.54 -11.51
C ILE A 87 28.89 0.06 -11.61
N SER A 88 28.39 -0.66 -12.61
CA SER A 88 28.61 -2.10 -12.83
C SER A 88 28.22 -2.98 -11.63
N ILE A 89 27.12 -2.65 -10.95
CA ILE A 89 26.53 -3.44 -9.84
C ILE A 89 25.13 -3.90 -10.25
N ASP A 90 24.82 -5.17 -10.00
CA ASP A 90 23.46 -5.70 -10.19
C ASP A 90 22.54 -5.24 -9.06
N LEU A 91 21.61 -4.34 -9.39
CA LEU A 91 20.60 -3.81 -8.47
C LEU A 91 19.20 -4.36 -8.79
N SER A 92 19.08 -5.50 -9.49
CA SER A 92 17.78 -6.09 -9.85
C SER A 92 16.94 -6.53 -8.65
N VAL A 93 17.58 -6.81 -7.50
CA VAL A 93 16.89 -7.12 -6.23
C VAL A 93 15.97 -5.98 -5.76
N THR A 94 16.20 -4.75 -6.23
CA THR A 94 15.41 -3.59 -5.84
C THR A 94 13.96 -3.67 -6.31
N ILE A 95 13.65 -4.48 -7.34
CA ILE A 95 12.27 -4.74 -7.78
C ILE A 95 11.39 -5.25 -6.63
N PHE A 96 11.95 -6.01 -5.68
CA PHE A 96 11.21 -6.54 -4.54
C PHE A 96 10.70 -5.45 -3.58
N LEU A 97 11.28 -4.23 -3.63
CA LEU A 97 10.85 -3.10 -2.81
C LEU A 97 9.37 -2.75 -3.05
N GLY A 98 8.96 -2.65 -4.32
CA GLY A 98 7.57 -2.33 -4.66
C GLY A 98 6.59 -3.38 -4.15
N TRP A 99 6.95 -4.66 -4.31
CA TRP A 99 6.14 -5.78 -3.82
C TRP A 99 6.06 -5.83 -2.30
N PHE A 100 7.17 -5.53 -1.62
CA PHE A 100 7.21 -5.46 -0.16
C PHE A 100 6.32 -4.33 0.39
N VAL A 101 6.39 -3.14 -0.22
CA VAL A 101 5.51 -2.01 0.14
C VAL A 101 4.04 -2.37 -0.08
N LEU A 102 3.69 -2.97 -1.22
CA LEU A 102 2.31 -3.40 -1.49
C LEU A 102 1.82 -4.43 -0.45
N ALA A 103 2.65 -5.42 -0.11
CA ALA A 103 2.32 -6.43 0.89
C ALA A 103 2.13 -5.81 2.29
N SER A 104 3.01 -4.88 2.69
CA SER A 104 2.90 -4.14 3.96
C SER A 104 1.58 -3.37 4.04
N LEU A 105 1.21 -2.66 2.97
CA LEU A 105 -0.04 -1.91 2.91
C LEU A 105 -1.28 -2.82 2.96
N ILE A 106 -1.24 -3.99 2.32
CA ILE A 106 -2.32 -4.99 2.42
C ILE A 106 -2.51 -5.47 3.86
N ILE A 107 -1.41 -5.79 4.56
CA ILE A 107 -1.45 -6.21 5.97
C ILE A 107 -2.03 -5.10 6.85
N ASN A 108 -1.63 -3.86 6.59
CA ASN A 108 -2.14 -2.69 7.32
C ASN A 108 -3.65 -2.47 7.11
N GLU A 109 -4.16 -2.59 5.89
CA GLU A 109 -5.61 -2.48 5.63
C GLU A 109 -6.39 -3.64 6.29
N CYS A 110 -5.86 -4.87 6.25
CA CYS A 110 -6.45 -6.00 6.96
C CYS A 110 -6.55 -5.73 8.47
N ARG A 111 -5.49 -5.19 9.08
CA ARG A 111 -5.48 -4.81 10.50
C ARG A 111 -6.54 -3.75 10.80
N SER A 112 -6.61 -2.68 10.00
CA SER A 112 -7.59 -1.61 10.15
C SER A 112 -9.04 -2.12 10.08
N ILE A 113 -9.34 -3.04 9.14
CA ILE A 113 -10.66 -3.69 9.04
C ILE A 113 -11.00 -4.45 10.31
N LEU A 114 -10.06 -5.25 10.84
CA LEU A 114 -10.32 -6.02 12.06
C LEU A 114 -10.55 -5.11 13.28
N GLU A 115 -9.77 -4.04 13.40
CA GLU A 115 -9.96 -3.03 14.46
C GLU A 115 -11.35 -2.38 14.34
N ASN A 116 -11.77 -2.01 13.12
CA ASN A 116 -13.10 -1.43 12.88
C ASN A 116 -14.24 -2.42 13.22
N LEU A 117 -14.08 -3.71 12.91
CA LEU A 117 -15.06 -4.74 13.23
C LEU A 117 -15.17 -5.00 14.74
N VAL A 118 -14.04 -5.05 15.45
CA VAL A 118 -14.02 -5.21 16.91
C VAL A 118 -14.72 -4.03 17.58
N ASP A 119 -14.43 -2.80 17.15
CA ASP A 119 -15.04 -1.59 17.68
C ASP A 119 -16.54 -1.46 17.34
N ALA A 120 -16.98 -2.07 16.23
CA ALA A 120 -18.39 -2.20 15.88
C ALA A 120 -19.13 -3.28 16.70
N GLY A 121 -18.43 -4.00 17.60
CA GLY A 121 -19.00 -5.04 18.47
C GLY A 121 -19.01 -6.44 17.86
N CYS A 122 -18.34 -6.68 16.73
CA CYS A 122 -18.22 -8.01 16.14
C CYS A 122 -17.23 -8.89 16.93
N LYS A 123 -17.57 -10.17 17.11
CA LYS A 123 -16.68 -11.16 17.74
C LYS A 123 -15.66 -11.67 16.72
N VAL A 124 -14.56 -10.96 16.57
CA VAL A 124 -13.43 -11.36 15.71
C VAL A 124 -12.52 -12.36 16.44
N PRO A 125 -12.09 -13.47 15.79
CA PRO A 125 -11.12 -14.40 16.38
C PRO A 125 -9.81 -13.71 16.78
N GLN A 126 -9.39 -13.89 18.03
CA GLN A 126 -8.18 -13.26 18.60
C GLN A 126 -6.90 -13.62 17.85
N ILE A 127 -6.84 -14.79 17.21
CA ILE A 127 -5.70 -15.21 16.40
C ILE A 127 -5.49 -14.29 15.19
N LEU A 128 -6.56 -13.76 14.59
CA LEU A 128 -6.46 -12.84 13.45
C LEU A 128 -5.97 -11.46 13.89
N ILE A 129 -6.48 -10.97 15.02
CA ILE A 129 -6.07 -9.67 15.59
C ILE A 129 -4.57 -9.72 15.94
N LYS A 130 -4.17 -10.68 16.78
CA LYS A 130 -2.78 -10.79 17.24
C LYS A 130 -1.82 -11.15 16.12
N GLY A 131 -2.22 -12.02 15.19
CA GLY A 131 -1.39 -12.41 14.06
C GLY A 131 -1.05 -11.24 13.15
N LEU A 132 -2.04 -10.42 12.77
CA LEU A 132 -1.82 -9.23 11.95
C LEU A 132 -1.11 -8.11 12.71
N GLU A 133 -1.39 -7.94 14.01
CA GLU A 133 -0.66 -6.99 14.85
C GLU A 133 0.83 -7.34 14.92
N THR A 134 1.19 -8.61 15.16
CA THR A 134 2.59 -9.06 15.16
C THR A 134 3.22 -8.92 13.78
N ALA A 135 2.50 -9.24 12.69
CA ALA A 135 3.01 -9.04 11.35
C ALA A 135 3.31 -7.56 11.04
N SER A 136 2.40 -6.65 11.40
CA SER A 136 2.58 -5.20 11.27
C SER A 136 3.81 -4.73 12.05
N LYS A 137 3.91 -5.11 13.33
CA LYS A 137 5.04 -4.71 14.19
C LYS A 137 6.39 -5.22 13.68
N ASN A 138 6.45 -6.45 13.20
CA ASN A 138 7.69 -7.00 12.65
C ASN A 138 8.10 -6.27 11.36
N ILE A 139 7.13 -5.88 10.52
CA ILE A 139 7.42 -5.11 9.30
C ILE A 139 7.91 -3.70 9.65
N GLU A 140 7.29 -3.06 10.63
CA GLU A 140 7.70 -1.75 11.14
C GLU A 140 9.12 -1.81 11.76
N SER A 141 9.41 -2.83 12.58
CA SER A 141 10.71 -2.99 13.23
C SER A 141 11.86 -3.28 12.28
N ILE A 142 11.61 -3.93 11.13
CA ILE A 142 12.61 -4.12 10.07
C ILE A 142 13.10 -2.76 9.51
N GLY A 143 12.26 -1.72 9.57
CA GLY A 143 12.64 -0.35 9.18
C GLY A 143 13.40 0.41 10.26
N GLU A 144 13.22 0.05 11.54
CA GLU A 144 13.78 0.77 12.70
C GLU A 144 15.11 0.18 13.22
N GLU A 145 15.48 -1.06 12.85
CA GLU A 145 16.75 -1.70 13.29
C GLU A 145 18.04 -1.05 12.73
N ASN A 146 17.96 0.09 12.03
CA ASN A 146 19.12 0.80 11.47
C ASN A 146 19.28 2.26 11.93
N GLU A 147 18.79 2.63 13.11
CA GLU A 147 19.26 3.82 13.85
C GLU A 147 20.19 3.46 15.02
#